data_AF-A0A368KLC3-F1
#
_entry.id   AF-A0A368KLC3-F1
#
_cell.length_a   1.000
_cell.length_b   1.000
_cell.length_c   1.000
_cell.angle_alpha   90.00
_cell.angle_beta   90.00
_cell.angle_gamma   90.00
#
_symmetry.space_group_name_H-M   'P 1'
#
loop_
_entity.id
_entity.type
_entity.pdbx_description
1 polymer ?
#
loop_
_entity_poly.entity_id
_entity_poly.type
_entity_poly.pdbx_seq_one_letter_code
_entity_poly.pdbx_strand_id
1 'polypeptide(L)'
;MTHSVGGWIASPQLSSPSFLLRFEDKAQGHYFQVPVSLSVARPDVSANNPGVPLVSGFVQGLPVHAVPAGQYHIYLAVEAGGKVSICDNGRHVDFK
;
A
#
# COMPACT_ATOMS: atom_id res chain seq x y z
N MET A 1 -16.02 -1.29 13.53
CA MET A 1 -14.56 -1.46 13.71
C MET A 1 -13.89 -1.44 12.35
N THR A 2 -12.61 -1.06 12.28
CA THR A 2 -11.83 -0.97 11.04
C THR A 2 -10.48 -1.64 11.25
N HIS A 3 -10.00 -2.37 10.25
CA HIS A 3 -8.60 -2.73 10.16
C HIS A 3 -7.82 -1.54 9.60
N SER A 4 -6.57 -1.39 10.04
CA SER A 4 -5.70 -0.31 9.58
C SER A 4 -4.41 -0.86 9.00
N VAL A 5 -4.08 -0.42 7.79
CA VAL A 5 -2.83 -0.74 7.09
C VAL A 5 -2.15 0.56 6.72
N GLY A 6 -1.07 0.88 7.44
CA GLY A 6 -0.26 2.07 7.18
C GLY A 6 1.07 1.75 6.51
N GLY A 7 1.66 2.73 5.85
CA GLY A 7 2.95 2.61 5.19
C GLY A 7 3.43 3.94 4.62
N TRP A 8 4.46 3.88 3.79
CA TRP A 8 5.02 5.03 3.09
C TRP A 8 5.55 4.60 1.72
N ILE A 9 5.67 5.56 0.81
CA ILE A 9 6.11 5.34 -0.57
C ILE A 9 7.24 6.32 -0.90
N ALA A 10 8.41 5.78 -1.28
CA ALA A 10 9.56 6.56 -1.73
C ALA A 10 9.87 6.22 -3.19
N SER A 11 9.07 6.74 -4.12
CA SER A 11 9.24 6.49 -5.56
C SER A 11 9.27 7.81 -6.34
N PRO A 12 10.29 8.67 -6.11
CA PRO A 12 10.34 10.02 -6.66
C PRO A 12 10.48 10.06 -8.19
N GLN A 13 10.91 8.95 -8.80
CA GLN A 13 11.13 8.80 -10.23
C GLN A 13 9.84 8.60 -11.05
N LEU A 14 8.69 8.37 -10.41
CA LEU A 14 7.43 8.09 -11.11
C LEU A 14 6.65 9.37 -11.35
N SER A 15 6.30 9.65 -12.61
CA SER A 15 5.40 10.74 -12.98
C SER A 15 3.94 10.30 -12.89
N SER A 16 3.13 11.01 -12.09
CA SER A 16 1.69 10.76 -11.90
C SER A 16 1.31 9.30 -11.58
N PRO A 17 1.95 8.64 -10.59
CA PRO A 17 1.65 7.25 -10.26
C PRO A 17 0.28 7.11 -9.59
N SER A 18 -0.43 6.02 -9.92
CA SER A 18 -1.55 5.52 -9.13
C SER A 18 -1.07 4.37 -8.24
N PHE A 19 -1.26 4.49 -6.94
CA PHE A 19 -0.83 3.49 -5.96
C PHE A 19 -2.00 2.66 -5.46
N LEU A 20 -1.79 1.35 -5.38
CA LEU A 20 -2.77 0.37 -4.92
C LEU A 20 -2.11 -0.54 -3.87
N LEU A 21 -2.82 -0.87 -2.79
CA LEU A 21 -2.46 -2.02 -1.96
C LEU A 21 -3.18 -3.24 -2.48
N ARG A 22 -2.43 -4.29 -2.82
CA ARG A 22 -2.98 -5.60 -3.13
C ARG A 22 -2.88 -6.49 -1.90
N PHE A 23 -4.00 -7.10 -1.52
CA PHE A 23 -4.10 -8.07 -0.45
C PHE A 23 -4.34 -9.43 -1.10
N GLU A 24 -3.37 -10.33 -0.99
CA GLU A 24 -3.47 -11.67 -1.58
C GLU A 24 -3.57 -12.72 -0.47
N ASP A 25 -4.66 -13.49 -0.48
CA ASP A 25 -4.80 -14.71 0.29
C ASP A 25 -4.24 -15.86 -0.56
N LYS A 26 -3.02 -16.30 -0.25
CA LYS A 26 -2.36 -17.38 -0.99
C LYS A 26 -2.99 -18.75 -0.74
N ALA A 27 -3.67 -18.95 0.38
CA ALA A 27 -4.32 -20.21 0.68
C ALA A 27 -5.57 -20.41 -0.19
N GLN A 28 -6.29 -19.32 -0.47
CA GLN A 28 -7.52 -19.35 -1.28
C GLN A 28 -7.32 -18.94 -2.74
N GLY A 29 -6.15 -18.37 -3.09
CA GLY A 29 -5.86 -17.90 -4.45
C GLY A 29 -6.64 -16.63 -4.84
N HIS A 30 -7.16 -15.90 -3.86
CA HIS A 30 -7.95 -14.69 -4.07
C HIS A 30 -7.15 -13.44 -3.71
N TYR A 31 -7.44 -12.34 -4.40
CA TYR A 31 -6.89 -11.04 -4.03
C TYR A 31 -7.90 -9.92 -4.25
N PHE A 32 -7.71 -8.83 -3.52
CA PHE A 32 -8.39 -7.57 -3.78
C PHE A 32 -7.39 -6.41 -3.73
N GLN A 33 -7.79 -5.28 -4.30
CA GLN A 33 -6.95 -4.08 -4.37
C GLN A 33 -7.72 -2.87 -3.86
N VAL A 34 -7.00 -1.96 -3.19
CA VAL A 34 -7.55 -0.69 -2.71
C VAL A 34 -6.63 0.45 -3.12
N PRO A 35 -7.17 1.57 -3.63
CA PRO A 35 -6.37 2.74 -3.96
C PRO A 35 -5.78 3.34 -2.69
N VAL A 36 -4.56 3.84 -2.80
CA VAL A 36 -3.83 4.49 -1.72
C VAL A 36 -3.75 5.99 -1.99
N SER A 37 -4.20 6.76 -1.01
CA SER A 37 -3.97 8.21 -0.97
C SER A 37 -2.87 8.53 0.04
N LEU A 38 -1.84 9.25 -0.41
CA LEU A 38 -0.79 9.75 0.47
C LEU A 38 -1.33 10.95 1.24
N SER A 39 -1.34 10.86 2.57
CA SER A 39 -1.95 11.86 3.45
C SER A 39 -1.16 12.14 4.73
N VAL A 40 -0.11 11.35 5.00
CA VAL A 40 0.69 11.44 6.22
C VAL A 40 2.06 12.03 5.88
N ALA A 41 2.44 13.08 6.62
CA ALA A 41 3.78 13.65 6.53
C ALA A 41 4.83 12.67 7.09
N ARG A 42 5.92 12.46 6.35
CA ARG A 42 7.05 11.59 6.68
C ARG A 42 8.37 12.33 6.47
N PRO A 43 8.71 13.27 7.38
CA PRO A 43 9.97 14.02 7.28
C PRO A 43 11.19 13.10 7.37
N ASP A 44 11.07 11.99 8.10
CA ASP A 44 12.07 10.93 8.19
C ASP A 44 12.32 10.26 6.83
N VAL A 45 11.27 9.99 6.06
CA VAL A 45 11.39 9.39 4.72
C VAL A 45 11.99 10.40 3.75
N SER A 46 11.48 11.64 3.74
CA SER A 46 11.97 12.69 2.84
C SER A 46 13.44 13.06 3.10
N ALA A 47 13.87 13.11 4.36
CA ALA A 47 15.27 13.41 4.71
C ALA A 47 16.25 12.33 4.23
N ASN A 48 15.82 11.07 4.15
CA ASN A 48 16.66 9.95 3.74
C ASN A 48 16.51 9.57 2.26
N ASN A 49 15.57 10.17 1.53
CA ASN A 49 15.26 9.83 0.14
C ASN A 49 15.12 11.12 -0.70
N PRO A 50 16.19 11.60 -1.35
CA PRO A 50 16.15 12.80 -2.17
C PRO A 50 15.02 12.77 -3.20
N GLY A 51 14.25 13.86 -3.29
CA GLY A 51 13.13 13.99 -4.23
C GLY A 51 11.80 13.39 -3.75
N VAL A 52 11.75 12.70 -2.61
CA VAL A 52 10.48 12.20 -2.04
C VAL A 52 9.73 13.33 -1.35
N PRO A 53 8.44 13.56 -1.70
CA PRO A 53 7.61 14.57 -1.05
C PRO A 53 7.46 14.35 0.46
N LEU A 54 7.27 15.45 1.20
CA LEU A 54 7.01 15.39 2.64
C LEU A 54 5.76 14.55 2.95
N VAL A 55 4.70 14.68 2.15
CA VAL A 55 3.51 13.83 2.25
C VAL A 55 3.72 12.57 1.40
N SER A 56 4.27 11.54 2.04
CA SER A 56 4.60 10.26 1.42
C SER A 56 4.14 9.04 2.22
N GLY A 57 3.51 9.27 3.38
CA GLY A 57 2.87 8.24 4.18
C GLY A 57 1.38 8.08 3.89
N PHE A 58 0.84 6.92 4.23
CA PHE A 58 -0.59 6.63 4.14
C PHE A 58 -1.07 5.80 5.32
N VAL A 59 -2.37 5.88 5.60
CA VAL A 59 -3.10 4.98 6.48
C VAL A 59 -4.39 4.58 5.77
N GLN A 60 -4.50 3.31 5.40
CA GLN A 60 -5.70 2.77 4.78
C GLN A 60 -6.60 2.16 5.85
N GLY A 61 -7.80 2.72 5.99
CA GLY A 61 -8.87 2.11 6.76
C GLY A 61 -9.61 1.09 5.89
N LEU A 62 -9.77 -0.13 6.39
CA LEU A 62 -10.57 -1.17 5.77
C LEU A 62 -11.72 -1.54 6.71
N PRO A 63 -12.99 -1.39 6.30
CA PRO A 63 -14.11 -1.84 7.13
C PRO A 63 -14.01 -3.33 7.40
N VAL A 64 -14.19 -3.76 8.66
CA VAL A 64 -14.04 -5.18 9.06
C VAL A 64 -14.99 -6.10 8.28
N HIS A 65 -16.18 -5.62 7.91
CA HIS A 65 -17.15 -6.41 7.13
C HIS A 65 -16.81 -6.51 5.63
N ALA A 66 -15.88 -5.68 5.13
CA ALA A 66 -15.50 -5.64 3.73
C ALA A 66 -14.29 -6.52 3.42
N VAL A 67 -13.60 -7.03 4.45
CA VAL A 67 -12.41 -7.87 4.30
C VAL A 67 -12.66 -9.19 5.02
N PRO A 68 -12.66 -10.33 4.31
CA PRO A 68 -12.78 -11.63 4.97
C PRO A 68 -11.66 -11.83 6.01
N ALA A 69 -11.98 -12.55 7.08
CA ALA A 69 -10.98 -12.95 8.05
C ALA A 69 -9.96 -13.88 7.39
N GLY A 70 -8.68 -13.67 7.65
CA GLY A 70 -7.61 -14.45 7.03
C GLY A 70 -6.25 -13.77 7.05
N GLN A 71 -5.25 -14.54 6.60
CA GLN A 71 -3.88 -14.08 6.46
C GLN A 71 -3.62 -13.61 5.02
N TYR A 72 -3.18 -12.36 4.87
CA TYR A 72 -2.94 -11.74 3.58
C TYR A 72 -1.49 -11.32 3.43
N HIS A 73 -0.88 -11.64 2.29
CA HIS A 73 0.37 -11.02 1.83
C HIS A 73 0.01 -9.68 1.17
N ILE A 74 0.62 -8.59 1.66
CA ILE A 74 0.41 -7.24 1.16
C ILE A 74 1.48 -6.89 0.14
N TYR A 75 1.05 -6.37 -1.00
CA TYR A 75 1.91 -5.77 -2.01
C TYR A 75 1.53 -4.31 -2.24
N LEU A 76 2.54 -3.48 -2.54
CA LEU A 76 2.30 -2.17 -3.13
C LEU A 76 2.34 -2.33 -4.66
N ALA A 77 1.22 -2.14 -5.33
CA ALA A 77 1.17 -2.05 -6.77
C ALA A 77 1.20 -0.57 -7.19
N VAL A 78 1.95 -0.27 -8.25
CA VAL A 78 1.99 1.04 -8.85
C VAL A 78 1.69 0.95 -10.34
N GLU A 79 0.79 1.79 -10.80
CA GLU A 79 0.51 1.99 -12.21
C GLU A 79 1.11 3.31 -12.67
N ALA A 80 2.01 3.24 -13.65
CA ALA A 80 2.63 4.40 -14.28
C ALA A 80 2.90 4.10 -15.76
N GLY A 81 2.44 5.00 -16.65
CA GLY A 81 2.66 4.87 -18.09
C GLY A 81 2.10 3.57 -18.71
N GLY A 82 0.94 3.09 -18.23
CA GLY A 82 0.31 1.87 -18.71
C GLY A 82 1.00 0.56 -18.29
N LYS A 83 1.98 0.63 -17.37
CA LYS A 83 2.63 -0.54 -16.77
C LYS A 83 2.30 -0.63 -15.29
N VAL A 84 2.02 -1.84 -14.84
CA VAL A 84 1.86 -2.17 -13.42
C VAL A 84 3.15 -2.79 -12.91
N SER A 85 3.71 -2.21 -11.85
CA SER A 85 4.83 -2.77 -11.10
C SER A 85 4.38 -3.14 -9.70
N ILE A 86 4.92 -4.22 -9.16
CA ILE A 86 4.60 -4.71 -7.82
C ILE A 86 5.86 -4.63 -6.96
N CYS A 87 5.76 -3.96 -5.82
CA CYS A 87 6.76 -3.95 -4.77
C CYS A 87 6.30 -4.90 -3.66
N ASP A 88 7.09 -5.95 -3.44
CA ASP A 88 6.92 -6.91 -2.36
C ASP A 88 8.04 -6.70 -1.33
N ASN A 89 7.67 -6.46 -0.07
CA ASN A 89 8.59 -6.39 1.06
C ASN A 89 8.39 -7.53 2.08
N GLY A 90 7.67 -8.59 1.70
CA GLY A 90 7.37 -9.75 2.55
C GLY A 90 6.33 -9.49 3.64
N ARG A 91 5.59 -8.37 3.59
CA ARG A 91 4.65 -8.00 4.65
C ARG A 91 3.39 -8.85 4.61
N HIS A 92 3.02 -9.37 5.78
CA HIS A 92 1.77 -10.09 6.00
C HIS A 92 0.91 -9.39 7.05
N VAL A 93 -0.41 -9.53 6.93
CA VAL A 93 -1.39 -9.12 7.95
C VAL A 93 -2.39 -10.23 8.20
N ASP A 94 -2.87 -10.31 9.44
CA ASP A 94 -3.92 -11.23 9.87
C ASP A 94 -5.15 -10.41 10.25
N PHE A 95 -6.22 -10.52 9.45
CA PHE A 95 -7.49 -9.87 9.72
C PHE A 95 -8.41 -10.84 10.50
N LYS A 96 -8.89 -10.38 11.66
CA LYS A 96 -9.69 -11.14 12.61
C LYS A 96 -11.08 -10.55 12.79
#